data_AF-A0A255S6L3-F1
#
_entry.id   AF-A0A255S6L3-F1
#
_cell.length_a   1.000
_cell.length_b   1.000
_cell.length_c   1.000
_cell.angle_alpha   90.00
_cell.angle_beta   90.00
_cell.angle_gamma   90.00
#
_symmetry.space_group_name_H-M   'P 1'
#
loop_
_entity.id
_entity.type
_entity.pdbx_description
1 polymer ?
#
loop_
_entity_poly.entity_id
_entity_poly.type
_entity_poly.pdbx_seq_one_letter_code
_entity_poly.pdbx_strand_id
1 'polypeptide(L)'
;MNIRVLYNIFLVRLGIRQILPSDYVNGISVMENNDPMVQLLAGEGWVKTDGNAYFGRKGMIERLLKAAKVVSEKGCCLHIYQIYRSPETQANRRNELNEQLKQKYPDYDETEILRLLNIGIAGVGGGHQTGGAVDMGLCDKEGRELDMGTQYSEHNQKTKTRCIALTDEQRRNRRILVDAMQRAGFVNYPAEWWHFSYGDKMWAAYSSKKSALYDIVRC
;
A
#
# COMPACT_ATOMS: atom_id res chain seq x y z
N MET A 1 -5.93 -3.83 25.57
CA MET A 1 -5.16 -2.90 24.68
C MET A 1 -4.42 -1.90 25.56
N ASN A 2 -3.09 -1.73 25.39
CA ASN A 2 -2.25 -0.88 26.26
C ASN A 2 -2.58 0.62 26.06
N ILE A 3 -2.48 1.43 27.13
CA ILE A 3 -2.70 2.89 27.12
C ILE A 3 -1.88 3.61 26.03
N ARG A 4 -0.65 3.15 25.76
CA ARG A 4 0.21 3.70 24.69
C ARG A 4 -0.44 3.57 23.32
N VAL A 5 -1.12 2.45 23.06
CA VAL A 5 -1.80 2.20 21.77
C VAL A 5 -3.02 3.10 21.64
N LEU A 6 -3.84 3.21 22.70
CA LEU A 6 -5.02 4.09 22.73
C LEU A 6 -4.65 5.56 22.52
N TYR A 7 -3.60 6.03 23.19
CA TYR A 7 -3.07 7.38 22.99
C TYR A 7 -2.69 7.65 21.54
N ASN A 8 -1.97 6.72 20.90
CA ASN A 8 -1.58 6.87 19.50
C ASN A 8 -2.77 6.87 18.54
N ILE A 9 -3.77 6.00 18.77
CA ILE A 9 -5.01 6.02 17.98
C ILE A 9 -5.68 7.38 18.12
N PHE A 10 -5.82 7.89 19.35
CA PHE A 10 -6.40 9.20 19.61
C PHE A 10 -5.69 10.33 18.85
N LEU A 11 -4.35 10.36 18.88
CA LEU A 11 -3.57 11.34 18.11
C LEU A 11 -3.79 11.25 16.60
N VAL A 12 -3.97 10.03 16.06
CA VAL A 12 -4.32 9.85 14.64
C VAL A 12 -5.72 10.39 14.34
N ARG A 13 -6.70 10.16 15.23
CA ARG A 13 -8.06 10.69 15.08
C ARG A 13 -8.12 12.22 15.13
N LEU A 14 -7.23 12.84 15.89
CA LEU A 14 -7.07 14.31 15.91
C LEU A 14 -6.24 14.85 14.72
N GLY A 15 -5.69 13.99 13.87
CA GLY A 15 -4.82 14.39 12.76
C GLY A 15 -3.41 14.85 13.18
N ILE A 16 -3.05 14.71 14.46
CA ILE A 16 -1.72 15.04 15.01
C ILE A 16 -0.68 14.00 14.54
N ARG A 17 -1.10 12.73 14.48
CA ARG A 17 -0.33 11.64 13.86
C ARG A 17 -1.05 11.14 12.63
N GLN A 18 -0.33 10.48 11.74
CA GLN A 18 -0.91 9.89 10.53
C GLN A 18 -0.94 8.36 10.60
N ILE A 19 0.09 7.74 11.19
CA ILE A 19 0.26 6.28 11.19
C ILE A 19 -0.40 5.66 12.42
N LEU A 20 -1.32 4.72 12.21
CA LEU A 20 -1.89 3.89 13.27
C LEU A 20 -0.86 2.85 13.79
N PRO A 21 -0.87 2.51 15.09
CA PRO A 21 0.00 1.47 15.63
C PRO A 21 -0.21 0.12 14.94
N SER A 22 0.87 -0.58 14.62
CA SER A 22 0.83 -1.92 14.01
C SER A 22 0.00 -2.91 14.82
N ASP A 23 0.14 -2.93 16.14
CA ASP A 23 -0.59 -3.86 17.01
C ASP A 23 -2.10 -3.63 16.95
N TYR A 24 -2.54 -2.38 16.75
CA TYR A 24 -3.95 -2.06 16.57
C TYR A 24 -4.46 -2.57 15.22
N VAL A 25 -3.72 -2.30 14.14
CA VAL A 25 -4.07 -2.78 12.80
C VAL A 25 -4.09 -4.31 12.75
N ASN A 26 -3.05 -4.96 13.27
CA ASN A 26 -2.92 -6.42 13.30
C ASN A 26 -4.02 -7.09 14.15
N GLY A 27 -4.49 -6.41 15.19
CA GLY A 27 -5.58 -6.86 16.06
C GLY A 27 -6.98 -6.76 15.47
N ILE A 28 -7.17 -6.15 14.30
CA ILE A 28 -8.45 -6.14 13.61
C ILE A 28 -8.84 -7.58 13.23
N SER A 29 -10.06 -7.97 13.60
CA SER A 29 -10.62 -9.27 13.20
C SER A 29 -10.92 -9.31 11.71
N VAL A 30 -10.92 -10.50 11.13
CA VAL A 30 -11.29 -10.71 9.73
C VAL A 30 -12.64 -11.42 9.66
N MET A 31 -13.55 -10.90 8.86
CA MET A 31 -14.78 -11.58 8.46
C MET A 31 -14.70 -11.81 6.95
N GLU A 32 -14.10 -12.93 6.58
CA GLU A 32 -13.83 -13.28 5.18
C GLU A 32 -15.12 -13.28 4.36
N ASN A 33 -15.16 -12.51 3.26
CA ASN A 33 -16.32 -12.43 2.37
C ASN A 33 -16.23 -13.39 1.16
N ASN A 34 -15.11 -14.09 1.00
CA ASN A 34 -14.83 -15.04 -0.08
C ASN A 34 -14.88 -14.44 -1.48
N ASP A 35 -14.54 -13.14 -1.63
CA ASP A 35 -14.31 -12.58 -2.95
C ASP A 35 -13.23 -13.41 -3.68
N PRO A 36 -13.46 -13.85 -4.93
CA PRO A 36 -12.47 -14.63 -5.65
C PRO A 36 -11.28 -13.75 -6.02
N MET A 37 -10.11 -14.39 -6.19
CA MET A 37 -8.97 -13.77 -6.87
C MET A 37 -9.26 -13.70 -8.37
N VAL A 38 -9.17 -12.50 -8.93
CA VAL A 38 -9.39 -12.25 -10.36
C VAL A 38 -8.20 -11.50 -10.93
N GLN A 39 -7.93 -11.71 -12.20
CA GLN A 39 -6.90 -10.96 -12.92
C GLN A 39 -7.39 -9.53 -13.17
N LEU A 40 -6.51 -8.55 -12.96
CA LEU A 40 -6.68 -7.21 -13.48
C LEU A 40 -6.49 -7.26 -15.00
N LEU A 41 -7.59 -7.18 -15.72
CA LEU A 41 -7.56 -6.98 -17.17
C LEU A 41 -7.40 -5.49 -17.41
N ALA A 42 -6.33 -5.11 -18.11
CA ALA A 42 -6.09 -3.74 -18.55
C ALA A 42 -7.10 -3.36 -19.66
N GLY A 43 -8.38 -3.25 -19.28
CA GLY A 43 -9.45 -2.77 -20.15
C GLY A 43 -9.49 -1.24 -20.14
N GLU A 44 -9.61 -0.65 -21.33
CA GLU A 44 -9.84 0.80 -21.58
C GLU A 44 -8.63 1.76 -21.45
N GLY A 45 -7.38 1.28 -21.42
CA GLY A 45 -6.21 2.17 -21.59
C GLY A 45 -5.91 3.13 -20.43
N TRP A 46 -6.66 3.04 -19.32
CA TRP A 46 -6.46 3.88 -18.12
C TRP A 46 -5.64 3.21 -17.02
N VAL A 47 -5.22 1.97 -17.28
CA VAL A 47 -4.35 1.18 -16.41
C VAL A 47 -3.19 0.66 -17.24
N LYS A 48 -1.98 1.07 -16.87
CA LYS A 48 -0.72 0.56 -17.39
C LYS A 48 -0.21 -0.56 -16.47
N THR A 49 0.22 -1.65 -17.09
CA THR A 49 0.93 -2.75 -16.45
C THR A 49 2.30 -2.93 -17.12
N ASP A 50 3.27 -3.45 -16.39
CA ASP A 50 4.62 -3.70 -16.90
C ASP A 50 4.71 -5.03 -17.69
N GLY A 51 3.64 -5.40 -18.39
CA GLY A 51 3.48 -6.70 -19.05
C GLY A 51 3.15 -7.87 -18.10
N ASN A 52 3.15 -7.63 -16.79
CA ASN A 52 2.82 -8.62 -15.78
C ASN A 52 1.31 -8.83 -15.63
N ALA A 53 0.92 -10.07 -15.34
CA ALA A 53 -0.42 -10.38 -14.89
C ALA A 53 -0.55 -10.07 -13.39
N TYR A 54 -1.45 -9.14 -13.04
CA TYR A 54 -1.76 -8.82 -11.65
C TYR A 54 -3.07 -9.46 -11.22
N PHE A 55 -3.09 -10.02 -10.01
CA PHE A 55 -4.27 -10.64 -9.43
C PHE A 55 -4.63 -9.95 -8.13
N GLY A 56 -5.92 -9.80 -7.85
CA GLY A 56 -6.43 -9.22 -6.61
C GLY A 56 -7.84 -9.72 -6.31
N ARG A 57 -8.37 -9.39 -5.13
CA ARG A 57 -9.77 -9.69 -4.77
C ARG A 57 -10.73 -8.99 -5.72
N LYS A 58 -11.78 -9.67 -6.19
CA LYS A 58 -12.76 -9.12 -7.14
C LYS A 58 -13.28 -7.73 -6.72
N GLY A 59 -13.75 -7.59 -5.48
CA GLY A 59 -14.23 -6.30 -4.97
C GLY A 59 -13.17 -5.20 -4.91
N MET A 60 -11.89 -5.57 -4.75
CA MET A 60 -10.76 -4.63 -4.84
C MET A 60 -10.51 -4.21 -6.30
N ILE A 61 -10.43 -5.17 -7.22
CA ILE A 61 -10.19 -4.90 -8.65
C ILE A 61 -11.30 -4.03 -9.26
N GLU A 62 -12.56 -4.30 -8.96
CA GLU A 62 -13.69 -3.48 -9.44
C GLU A 62 -13.60 -2.02 -8.97
N ARG A 63 -13.06 -1.79 -7.77
CA ARG A 63 -12.82 -0.45 -7.24
C ARG A 63 -11.61 0.21 -7.86
N LEU A 64 -10.56 -0.55 -8.10
CA LEU A 64 -9.37 -0.08 -8.80
C LEU A 64 -9.76 0.47 -10.19
N LEU A 65 -10.62 -0.24 -10.92
CA LEU A 65 -11.13 0.22 -12.22
C LEU A 65 -11.97 1.51 -12.10
N LYS A 66 -12.77 1.66 -11.03
CA LYS A 66 -13.48 2.93 -10.75
C LYS A 66 -12.52 4.07 -10.49
N ALA A 67 -11.45 3.84 -9.72
CA ALA A 67 -10.40 4.84 -9.49
C ALA A 67 -9.68 5.20 -10.79
N ALA A 68 -9.35 4.22 -11.64
CA ALA A 68 -8.70 4.44 -12.93
C ALA A 68 -9.52 5.39 -13.82
N LYS A 69 -10.85 5.22 -13.85
CA LYS A 69 -11.76 6.13 -14.57
C LYS A 69 -11.72 7.57 -14.02
N VAL A 70 -11.66 7.75 -12.71
CA VAL A 70 -11.55 9.09 -12.10
C VAL A 70 -10.20 9.73 -12.43
N VAL A 71 -9.14 8.94 -12.48
CA VAL A 71 -7.80 9.40 -12.87
C VAL A 71 -7.76 9.80 -14.35
N SER A 72 -8.45 9.07 -15.23
CA SER A 72 -8.51 9.41 -16.65
C SER A 72 -9.24 10.71 -16.96
N GLU A 73 -10.27 11.05 -16.17
CA GLU A 73 -10.92 12.36 -16.23
C GLU A 73 -9.96 13.53 -15.88
N LYS A 74 -8.81 13.24 -15.26
CA LYS A 74 -7.72 14.20 -15.01
C LYS A 74 -6.63 14.19 -16.07
N GLY A 75 -6.77 13.37 -17.11
CA GLY A 75 -5.79 13.22 -18.20
C GLY A 75 -4.63 12.28 -17.87
N CYS A 76 -4.75 11.44 -16.84
CA CYS A 76 -3.71 10.52 -16.39
C CYS A 76 -4.17 9.04 -16.53
N CYS A 77 -3.25 8.11 -16.34
CA CYS A 77 -3.52 6.69 -16.11
C CYS A 77 -2.93 6.22 -14.78
N LEU A 78 -3.37 5.06 -14.30
CA LEU A 78 -2.72 4.35 -13.20
C LEU A 78 -1.59 3.46 -13.73
N HIS A 79 -0.41 3.51 -13.12
CA HIS A 79 0.67 2.54 -13.34
C HIS A 79 0.70 1.57 -12.17
N ILE A 80 0.46 0.28 -12.42
CA ILE A 80 0.43 -0.75 -11.36
C ILE A 80 1.82 -1.35 -11.15
N TYR A 81 2.34 -1.25 -9.93
CA TYR A 81 3.62 -1.87 -9.55
C TYR A 81 3.40 -3.26 -8.94
N GLN A 82 2.43 -3.40 -8.03
CA GLN A 82 2.17 -4.66 -7.32
C GLN A 82 0.72 -4.77 -6.85
N ILE A 83 0.14 -5.97 -6.87
CA ILE A 83 -1.14 -6.28 -6.22
C ILE A 83 -0.97 -7.46 -5.27
N TYR A 84 -1.17 -8.69 -5.73
CA TYR A 84 -0.98 -9.86 -4.90
C TYR A 84 0.49 -10.26 -4.81
N ARG A 85 0.92 -10.60 -3.61
CA ARG A 85 2.21 -11.25 -3.33
C ARG A 85 1.96 -12.38 -2.34
N SER A 86 2.36 -13.60 -2.66
CA SER A 86 2.11 -14.75 -1.77
C SER A 86 2.87 -14.60 -0.44
N PRO A 87 2.39 -15.24 0.64
CA PRO A 87 3.13 -15.31 1.90
C PRO A 87 4.54 -15.87 1.77
N GLU A 88 4.73 -16.87 0.92
CA GLU A 88 6.03 -17.47 0.65
C GLU A 88 6.98 -16.47 -0.04
N THR A 89 6.52 -15.79 -1.10
CA THR A 89 7.32 -14.76 -1.76
C THR A 89 7.67 -13.62 -0.81
N GLN A 90 6.75 -13.23 0.08
CA GLN A 90 7.02 -12.24 1.13
C GLN A 90 8.14 -12.70 2.07
N ALA A 91 8.06 -13.95 2.54
CA ALA A 91 9.06 -14.52 3.44
C ALA A 91 10.43 -14.59 2.77
N ASN A 92 10.49 -15.05 1.52
CA ASN A 92 11.74 -15.16 0.76
C ASN A 92 12.40 -13.79 0.56
N ARG A 93 11.65 -12.78 0.10
CA ARG A 93 12.18 -11.41 -0.04
C ARG A 93 12.71 -10.84 1.27
N ARG A 94 12.02 -11.12 2.38
CA ARG A 94 12.45 -10.66 3.70
C ARG A 94 13.73 -11.36 4.15
N ASN A 95 13.86 -12.65 3.91
CA ASN A 95 15.06 -13.42 4.22
C ASN A 95 16.25 -12.94 3.37
N GLU A 96 16.05 -12.72 2.08
CA GLU A 96 17.07 -12.18 1.17
C GLU A 96 17.58 -10.81 1.65
N LEU A 97 16.68 -9.88 1.98
CA LEU A 97 17.07 -8.57 2.50
C LEU A 97 17.80 -8.69 3.85
N ASN A 98 17.38 -9.60 4.72
CA ASN A 98 18.05 -9.84 6.00
C ASN A 98 19.50 -10.27 5.79
N GLU A 99 19.76 -11.21 4.89
CA GLU A 99 21.13 -11.66 4.58
C GLU A 99 21.96 -10.56 3.92
N GLN A 100 21.38 -9.78 3.00
CA GLN A 100 22.06 -8.62 2.42
C GLN A 100 22.43 -7.56 3.46
N LEU A 101 21.54 -7.28 4.42
CA LEU A 101 21.81 -6.32 5.49
C LEU A 101 22.94 -6.80 6.42
N LYS A 102 22.95 -8.09 6.80
CA LYS A 102 24.04 -8.68 7.60
C LYS A 102 25.38 -8.63 6.87
N GLN A 103 25.40 -8.88 5.57
CA GLN A 103 26.61 -8.78 4.75
C GLN A 103 27.09 -7.33 4.63
N LYS A 104 26.17 -6.38 4.47
CA LYS A 104 26.49 -4.96 4.31
C LYS A 104 26.92 -4.28 5.61
N TYR A 105 26.38 -4.73 6.75
CA TYR A 105 26.64 -4.16 8.07
C TYR A 105 27.09 -5.27 9.03
N PRO A 106 28.30 -5.83 8.87
CA PRO A 106 28.77 -6.96 9.66
C PRO A 106 28.94 -6.63 11.16
N ASP A 107 29.09 -5.35 11.50
CA ASP A 107 29.29 -4.88 12.87
C ASP A 107 27.97 -4.60 13.62
N TYR A 108 26.82 -4.66 12.93
CA TYR A 108 25.51 -4.39 13.53
C TYR A 108 24.99 -5.60 14.31
N ASP A 109 24.34 -5.35 15.45
CA ASP A 109 23.66 -6.40 16.19
C ASP A 109 22.32 -6.81 15.56
N GLU A 110 21.69 -7.87 16.08
CA GLU A 110 20.40 -8.36 15.57
C GLU A 110 19.28 -7.31 15.66
N THR A 111 19.30 -6.44 16.66
CA THR A 111 18.29 -5.40 16.86
C THR A 111 18.42 -4.31 15.81
N GLU A 112 19.64 -3.91 15.50
CA GLU A 112 19.95 -2.93 14.46
C GLU A 112 19.58 -3.45 13.07
N ILE A 113 19.94 -4.71 12.77
CA ILE A 113 19.53 -5.38 11.53
C ILE A 113 18.01 -5.48 11.43
N LEU A 114 17.33 -5.91 12.50
CA LEU A 114 15.87 -6.00 12.54
C LEU A 114 15.22 -4.63 12.33
N ARG A 115 15.80 -3.55 12.86
CA ARG A 115 15.31 -2.19 12.64
C ARG A 115 15.39 -1.80 11.17
N LEU A 116 16.51 -2.04 10.51
CA LEU A 116 16.68 -1.76 9.08
C LEU A 116 15.74 -2.63 8.24
N LEU A 117 15.63 -3.91 8.58
CA LEU A 117 14.74 -4.84 7.90
C LEU A 117 13.28 -4.39 7.97
N ASN A 118 12.82 -3.92 9.13
CA ASN A 118 11.46 -3.41 9.31
C ASN A 118 11.20 -2.06 8.63
N ILE A 119 12.24 -1.29 8.29
CA ILE A 119 12.12 -0.07 7.48
C ILE A 119 11.98 -0.43 6.00
N GLY A 120 12.77 -1.41 5.52
CA GLY A 120 12.83 -1.75 4.11
C GLY A 120 11.75 -2.73 3.64
N ILE A 121 11.22 -3.59 4.51
CA ILE A 121 10.21 -4.56 4.09
C ILE A 121 9.27 -4.97 5.23
N ALA A 122 7.98 -5.07 4.90
CA ALA A 122 6.97 -5.61 5.81
C ALA A 122 7.22 -7.10 6.14
N GLY A 123 6.67 -7.54 7.27
CA GLY A 123 6.58 -8.96 7.59
C GLY A 123 5.51 -9.70 6.77
N VAL A 124 5.40 -11.00 7.00
CA VAL A 124 4.29 -11.82 6.50
C VAL A 124 3.00 -11.43 7.24
N GLY A 125 1.94 -11.16 6.48
CA GLY A 125 0.60 -10.82 6.98
C GLY A 125 0.09 -9.44 6.53
N GLY A 126 0.79 -8.78 5.60
CA GLY A 126 0.36 -7.51 5.01
C GLY A 126 -0.74 -7.66 3.95
N GLY A 127 -1.33 -6.54 3.54
CA GLY A 127 -2.49 -6.50 2.63
C GLY A 127 -2.25 -7.09 1.24
N HIS A 128 -1.01 -7.09 0.73
CA HIS A 128 -0.71 -7.74 -0.56
C HIS A 128 -0.98 -9.25 -0.53
N GLN A 129 -0.85 -9.88 0.64
CA GLN A 129 -1.06 -11.32 0.80
C GLN A 129 -2.54 -11.70 0.91
N THR A 130 -3.43 -10.74 1.12
CA THR A 130 -4.88 -10.93 1.09
C THR A 130 -5.47 -10.67 -0.30
N GLY A 131 -4.69 -10.07 -1.22
CA GLY A 131 -5.17 -9.54 -2.50
C GLY A 131 -5.98 -8.24 -2.36
N GLY A 132 -5.97 -7.62 -1.18
CA GLY A 132 -6.67 -6.37 -0.87
C GLY A 132 -5.83 -5.10 -0.96
N ALA A 133 -4.53 -5.21 -1.23
CA ALA A 133 -3.64 -4.05 -1.38
C ALA A 133 -3.10 -3.89 -2.81
N VAL A 134 -2.73 -2.67 -3.15
CA VAL A 134 -2.12 -2.32 -4.44
C VAL A 134 -1.12 -1.18 -4.27
N ASP A 135 0.02 -1.33 -4.92
CA ASP A 135 1.04 -0.30 -5.09
C ASP A 135 0.96 0.26 -6.51
N MET A 136 0.81 1.58 -6.63
CA MET A 136 0.66 2.24 -7.93
C MET A 136 1.15 3.68 -7.97
N GLY A 137 1.40 4.16 -9.18
CA GLY A 137 1.67 5.55 -9.50
C GLY A 137 0.73 6.10 -10.57
N LEU A 138 1.01 7.32 -11.01
CA LEU A 138 0.34 7.94 -12.14
C LEU A 138 1.24 7.91 -13.37
N CYS A 139 0.62 7.80 -14.54
CA CYS A 139 1.27 7.95 -15.83
C CYS A 139 0.50 8.94 -16.72
N ASP A 140 1.17 9.48 -17.74
CA ASP A 140 0.51 10.18 -18.84
C ASP A 140 -0.09 9.20 -19.87
N LYS A 141 -0.74 9.72 -20.91
CA LYS A 141 -1.41 8.90 -21.94
C LYS A 141 -0.44 8.02 -22.74
N GLU A 142 0.84 8.39 -22.77
CA GLU A 142 1.91 7.62 -23.42
C GLU A 142 2.51 6.57 -22.47
N GLY A 143 2.00 6.49 -21.22
CA GLY A 143 2.44 5.56 -20.21
C GLY A 143 3.73 5.98 -19.50
N ARG A 144 4.18 7.24 -19.64
CA ARG A 144 5.34 7.74 -18.90
C ARG A 144 4.92 8.09 -17.48
N GLU A 145 5.66 7.58 -16.49
CA GLU A 145 5.36 7.85 -15.09
C GLU A 145 5.47 9.35 -14.78
N LEU A 146 4.50 9.86 -14.04
CA LEU A 146 4.52 11.24 -13.54
C LEU A 146 5.42 11.32 -12.31
N ASP A 147 6.04 12.48 -12.10
CA ASP A 147 6.89 12.70 -10.93
C ASP A 147 6.06 12.71 -9.64
N MET A 148 6.28 11.70 -8.81
CA MET A 148 5.66 11.53 -7.50
C MET A 148 6.58 11.98 -6.35
N GLY A 149 7.77 12.48 -6.65
CA GLY A 149 8.76 13.02 -5.71
C GLY A 149 9.77 12.02 -5.14
N THR A 150 9.53 10.73 -5.34
CA THR A 150 10.47 9.61 -5.14
C THR A 150 10.13 8.52 -6.15
N GLN A 151 11.07 7.62 -6.47
CA GLN A 151 10.70 6.40 -7.18
C GLN A 151 9.89 5.46 -6.27
N TYR A 152 9.19 4.51 -6.88
CA TYR A 152 8.58 3.38 -6.17
C TYR A 152 9.65 2.58 -5.42
N SER A 153 9.32 2.09 -4.22
CA SER A 153 10.22 1.34 -3.32
C SER A 153 11.38 2.14 -2.71
N GLU A 154 11.45 3.46 -2.91
CA GLU A 154 12.39 4.32 -2.16
C GLU A 154 11.88 4.62 -0.75
N HIS A 155 12.72 4.43 0.28
CA HIS A 155 12.38 4.71 1.67
C HIS A 155 13.15 5.94 2.19
N ASN A 156 12.57 7.13 2.04
CA ASN A 156 13.13 8.39 2.52
C ASN A 156 12.03 9.34 3.07
N GLN A 157 12.41 10.54 3.50
CA GLN A 157 11.45 11.49 4.11
C GLN A 157 10.35 11.94 3.14
N LYS A 158 10.62 11.96 1.82
CA LYS A 158 9.64 12.32 0.78
C LYS A 158 8.67 11.18 0.48
N THR A 159 8.94 9.95 0.89
CA THR A 159 8.06 8.78 0.67
C THR A 159 6.67 8.94 1.33
N LYS A 160 6.59 9.64 2.47
CA LYS A 160 5.34 9.90 3.18
C LYS A 160 4.34 10.65 2.30
N THR A 161 3.10 10.19 2.23
CA THR A 161 2.07 10.74 1.34
C THR A 161 1.89 12.25 1.51
N ARG A 162 1.76 12.71 2.76
CA ARG A 162 1.63 14.14 3.10
C ARG A 162 2.98 14.79 3.42
N CYS A 163 3.96 14.65 2.54
CA CYS A 163 5.26 15.30 2.69
C CYS A 163 5.17 16.79 2.29
N ILE A 164 5.72 17.67 3.13
CA ILE A 164 5.73 19.12 2.89
C ILE A 164 6.86 19.58 1.97
N ALA A 165 7.91 18.76 1.80
CA ALA A 165 9.11 19.09 1.02
C ALA A 165 8.98 18.73 -0.48
N LEU A 166 7.74 18.63 -0.98
CA LEU A 166 7.41 18.29 -2.36
C LEU A 166 7.12 19.56 -3.17
N THR A 167 7.47 19.52 -4.46
CA THR A 167 7.08 20.57 -5.41
C THR A 167 5.56 20.64 -5.56
N ASP A 168 5.04 21.75 -6.08
CA ASP A 168 3.59 21.88 -6.32
C ASP A 168 3.04 20.81 -7.26
N GLU A 169 3.82 20.45 -8.28
CA GLU A 169 3.48 19.38 -9.24
C GLU A 169 3.42 18.01 -8.56
N GLN A 170 4.44 17.63 -7.79
CA GLN A 170 4.46 16.36 -7.04
C GLN A 170 3.29 16.27 -6.06
N ARG A 171 2.97 17.37 -5.35
CA ARG A 171 1.80 17.44 -4.46
C ARG A 171 0.49 17.29 -5.22
N ARG A 172 0.37 17.92 -6.39
CA ARG A 172 -0.80 17.79 -7.27
C ARG A 172 -0.98 16.35 -7.73
N ASN A 173 0.09 15.69 -8.20
CA ASN A 173 0.05 14.31 -8.67
C ASN A 173 -0.38 13.35 -7.55
N ARG A 174 0.21 13.46 -6.36
CA ARG A 174 -0.22 12.68 -5.19
C ARG A 174 -1.67 12.94 -4.79
N ARG A 175 -2.13 14.19 -4.87
CA ARG A 175 -3.54 14.53 -4.57
C ARG A 175 -4.49 13.89 -5.58
N ILE A 176 -4.19 13.91 -6.87
CA ILE A 176 -5.00 13.24 -7.90
C ILE A 176 -5.16 11.76 -7.56
N LEU A 177 -4.04 11.08 -7.28
CA LEU A 177 -4.03 9.66 -6.95
C LEU A 177 -4.84 9.38 -5.67
N VAL A 178 -4.54 10.07 -4.57
CA VAL A 178 -5.20 9.86 -3.27
C VAL A 178 -6.70 10.13 -3.37
N ASP A 179 -7.12 11.24 -4.00
CA ASP A 179 -8.53 11.60 -4.11
C ASP A 179 -9.31 10.57 -4.94
N ALA A 180 -8.74 10.09 -6.05
CA ALA A 180 -9.37 9.08 -6.90
C ALA A 180 -9.53 7.74 -6.16
N MET A 181 -8.47 7.29 -5.48
CA MET A 181 -8.48 6.04 -4.72
C MET A 181 -9.46 6.10 -3.54
N GLN A 182 -9.50 7.21 -2.81
CA GLN A 182 -10.46 7.41 -1.72
C GLN A 182 -11.91 7.40 -2.21
N ARG A 183 -12.21 8.04 -3.35
CA ARG A 183 -13.55 8.01 -3.96
C ARG A 183 -13.99 6.59 -4.35
N ALA A 184 -13.04 5.72 -4.70
CA ALA A 184 -13.32 4.31 -4.99
C ALA A 184 -13.46 3.43 -3.73
N GLY A 185 -13.13 3.96 -2.55
CA GLY A 185 -13.28 3.31 -1.25
C GLY A 185 -11.99 2.77 -0.65
N PHE A 186 -10.83 3.06 -1.22
CA PHE A 186 -9.53 2.71 -0.67
C PHE A 186 -9.11 3.65 0.45
N VAL A 187 -8.16 3.18 1.27
CA VAL A 187 -7.36 4.04 2.16
C VAL A 187 -5.91 4.04 1.69
N ASN A 188 -5.23 5.16 1.83
CA ASN A 188 -3.77 5.23 1.63
C ASN A 188 -3.04 4.88 2.93
N TYR A 189 -1.91 4.18 2.82
CA TYR A 189 -0.96 4.07 3.93
C TYR A 189 -0.10 5.34 4.03
N PRO A 190 -0.15 6.12 5.13
CA PRO A 190 0.47 7.44 5.15
C PRO A 190 2.00 7.47 5.02
N ALA A 191 2.68 6.33 5.26
CA ALA A 191 4.12 6.25 5.12
C ALA A 191 4.58 6.08 3.67
N GLU A 192 3.69 5.63 2.77
CA GLU A 192 4.01 5.24 1.39
C GLU A 192 2.96 5.82 0.43
N TRP A 193 3.36 6.77 -0.41
CA TRP A 193 2.43 7.46 -1.32
C TRP A 193 1.79 6.54 -2.35
N TRP A 194 2.42 5.41 -2.67
CA TRP A 194 1.95 4.45 -3.67
C TRP A 194 1.00 3.39 -3.11
N HIS A 195 0.97 3.17 -1.79
CA HIS A 195 0.31 2.01 -1.18
C HIS A 195 -1.14 2.32 -0.78
N PHE A 196 -2.07 1.50 -1.28
CA PHE A 196 -3.49 1.61 -1.00
C PHE A 196 -4.11 0.26 -0.63
N SER A 197 -5.05 0.30 0.31
CA SER A 197 -5.72 -0.88 0.87
C SER A 197 -7.24 -0.80 0.72
N TYR A 198 -7.84 -1.94 0.37
CA TYR A 198 -9.28 -2.19 0.44
C TYR A 198 -9.56 -3.59 0.99
N GLY A 199 -10.49 -3.68 1.94
CA GLY A 199 -10.93 -4.95 2.51
C GLY A 199 -9.94 -5.65 3.45
N ASP A 200 -8.66 -5.29 3.47
CA ASP A 200 -7.70 -5.81 4.45
C ASP A 200 -7.84 -5.13 5.85
N LYS A 201 -6.97 -5.54 6.79
CA LYS A 201 -6.95 -4.98 8.15
C LYS A 201 -6.57 -3.51 8.20
N MET A 202 -5.70 -3.03 7.30
CA MET A 202 -5.34 -1.63 7.22
C MET A 202 -6.54 -0.79 6.77
N TRP A 203 -7.23 -1.24 5.72
CA TRP A 203 -8.48 -0.64 5.26
C TRP A 203 -9.50 -0.54 6.38
N ALA A 204 -9.72 -1.63 7.11
CA ALA A 204 -10.67 -1.64 8.21
C ALA A 204 -10.28 -0.67 9.34
N ALA A 205 -9.00 -0.64 9.72
CA ALA A 205 -8.50 0.23 10.78
C ALA A 205 -8.65 1.73 10.42
N TYR A 206 -8.17 2.14 9.23
CA TYR A 206 -8.26 3.55 8.80
C TYR A 206 -9.69 3.97 8.44
N SER A 207 -10.53 3.05 7.97
CA SER A 207 -11.95 3.32 7.67
C SER A 207 -12.89 3.11 8.86
N SER A 208 -12.36 2.81 10.06
CA SER A 208 -13.15 2.54 11.27
C SER A 208 -14.19 1.43 11.13
N LYS A 209 -13.87 0.39 10.34
CA LYS A 209 -14.70 -0.80 10.21
C LYS A 209 -14.43 -1.74 11.38
N LYS A 210 -15.45 -2.52 11.75
CA LYS A 210 -15.35 -3.50 12.85
C LYS A 210 -14.41 -4.66 12.50
N SER A 211 -14.34 -5.03 11.22
CA SER A 211 -13.51 -6.12 10.72
C SER A 211 -12.98 -5.81 9.32
N ALA A 212 -11.91 -6.51 8.96
CA ALA A 212 -11.50 -6.69 7.58
C ALA A 212 -12.48 -7.65 6.85
N LEU A 213 -12.49 -7.55 5.52
CA LEU A 213 -13.22 -8.41 4.60
C LEU A 213 -12.36 -9.56 4.06
N TYR A 214 -11.03 -9.39 4.02
CA TYR A 214 -10.11 -10.32 3.36
C TYR A 214 -9.06 -10.84 4.33
N ASP A 215 -8.95 -12.16 4.45
CA ASP A 215 -7.84 -12.86 5.10
C ASP A 215 -6.74 -13.16 4.07
N ILE A 216 -5.59 -13.60 4.58
CA ILE A 216 -4.47 -14.05 3.76
C ILE A 216 -4.94 -15.19 2.84
N VAL A 217 -4.59 -15.08 1.56
CA VAL A 217 -4.79 -16.17 0.59
C VAL A 217 -3.87 -17.33 0.99
N ARG A 218 -4.47 -18.47 1.34
CA ARG A 218 -3.76 -19.71 1.61
C ARG A 218 -3.86 -20.57 0.36
N CYS A 219 -2.71 -20.93 -0.19
CA CYS A 219 -2.58 -21.91 -1.25
C CYS A 219 -2.74 -23.32 -0.66
#